data_AF-A0A2V2RAG4-F1
#
_entry.id   AF-A0A2V2RAG4-F1
#
_cell.length_a   1.000
_cell.length_b   1.000
_cell.length_c   1.000
_cell.angle_alpha   90.00
_cell.angle_beta   90.00
_cell.angle_gamma   90.00
#
_symmetry.space_group_name_H-M   'P 1'
#
loop_
_entity.id
_entity.type
_entity.pdbx_description
1 polymer ?
#
loop_
_entity_poly.entity_id
_entity_poly.type
_entity_poly.pdbx_seq_one_letter_code
_entity_poly.pdbx_strand_id
1 'polypeptide(L)'
;ETFLVRFISSDKIETVQDFTPSKDLLMDGLDSLYVEGGQTAIIDAVYLSAEHISEYRKGDDDDRRRRALIVITDGEDRNSFYKQDQLFARLREEDVQIYVIGFVNELDKESGLIRKSPRERAVALINKLAGETGGRAFYPQSIADLPQIANDIVRDLRAQYVLSYYPTNRAHDGSYRAIRVTVDDAPGHDKRIALTRSGRIAVRGEAGVPKPPATKLPATKSNINKNP
;
A
#
# COMPACT_ATOMS: atom_id res chain seq x y z
N GLU A 1 8.15 9.08 -9.97
CA GLU A 1 8.01 8.27 -11.20
C GLU A 1 6.84 7.31 -11.06
N THR A 2 6.44 6.69 -12.17
CA THR A 2 5.35 5.71 -12.24
C THR A 2 5.81 4.50 -13.05
N PHE A 3 5.34 3.31 -12.71
CA PHE A 3 5.51 2.08 -13.46
C PHE A 3 4.14 1.49 -13.80
N LEU A 4 4.08 0.63 -14.81
CA LEU A 4 2.87 -0.04 -15.28
C LEU A 4 3.08 -1.55 -15.26
N VAL A 5 2.18 -2.25 -14.58
CA VAL A 5 2.13 -3.72 -14.55
C VAL A 5 0.82 -4.18 -15.15
N ARG A 6 0.93 -5.16 -16.04
CA ARG A 6 -0.18 -5.93 -16.57
C ARG A 6 -0.16 -7.31 -15.92
N PHE A 7 -1.33 -7.81 -15.52
CA PHE A 7 -1.45 -9.14 -14.95
C PHE A 7 -2.69 -9.85 -15.49
N ILE A 8 -2.57 -11.15 -15.70
CA ILE A 8 -3.67 -12.03 -16.16
C ILE A 8 -3.76 -13.25 -15.28
N SER A 9 -2.64 -13.93 -15.04
CA SER A 9 -2.51 -15.13 -14.21
C SER A 9 -1.20 -15.09 -13.45
N SER A 10 -1.00 -16.00 -12.49
CA SER A 10 0.19 -16.07 -11.63
C SER A 10 1.50 -16.13 -12.43
N ASP A 11 1.49 -16.79 -13.58
CA ASP A 11 2.60 -16.95 -14.51
C ASP A 11 2.69 -15.84 -15.58
N LYS A 12 1.73 -14.91 -15.62
CA LYS A 12 1.65 -13.82 -16.59
C LYS A 12 1.40 -12.49 -15.89
N ILE A 13 2.46 -12.02 -15.24
CA ILE A 13 2.55 -10.70 -14.59
C ILE A 13 3.77 -10.01 -15.20
N GLU A 14 3.52 -8.92 -15.92
CA GLU A 14 4.51 -8.27 -16.79
C GLU A 14 4.60 -6.79 -16.44
N THR A 15 5.82 -6.30 -16.21
CA THR A 15 6.09 -4.87 -16.16
C THR A 15 6.13 -4.33 -17.58
N VAL A 16 5.06 -3.66 -17.98
CA VAL A 16 4.91 -3.08 -19.33
C VAL A 16 5.79 -1.84 -19.47
N GLN A 17 5.92 -1.08 -18.39
CA GLN A 17 6.80 0.08 -18.31
C GLN A 17 7.37 0.15 -16.90
N ASP A 18 8.69 0.14 -16.78
CA ASP A 18 9.35 0.35 -15.49
C ASP A 18 9.29 1.84 -15.07
N PHE A 19 9.68 2.15 -13.83
CA PHE A 19 9.62 3.49 -13.26
C PHE A 19 10.17 4.56 -14.21
N THR A 20 9.30 5.47 -14.61
CA THR A 20 9.64 6.59 -15.49
C THR A 20 8.91 7.87 -15.07
N PRO A 21 9.50 9.05 -15.24
CA PRO A 21 8.80 10.32 -15.15
C PRO A 21 8.13 10.71 -16.49
N SER A 22 8.43 10.01 -17.58
CA SER A 22 7.93 10.34 -18.91
C SER A 22 6.47 9.94 -19.06
N LYS A 23 5.62 10.94 -19.30
CA LYS A 23 4.20 10.71 -19.58
C LYS A 23 4.00 9.95 -20.89
N ASP A 24 4.81 10.24 -21.91
CA ASP A 24 4.66 9.64 -23.23
C ASP A 24 4.92 8.13 -23.17
N LEU A 25 5.98 7.70 -22.47
CA LEU A 25 6.27 6.28 -22.27
C LEU A 25 5.17 5.57 -21.48
N LEU A 26 4.53 6.26 -20.53
CA LEU A 26 3.38 5.69 -19.80
C LEU A 26 2.15 5.57 -20.70
N MET A 27 1.91 6.54 -21.59
CA MET A 27 0.79 6.48 -22.53
C MET A 27 1.01 5.37 -23.56
N ASP A 28 2.22 5.26 -24.13
CA ASP A 28 2.58 4.16 -25.03
C ASP A 28 2.40 2.79 -24.34
N GLY A 29 2.82 2.69 -23.08
CA GLY A 29 2.62 1.48 -22.27
C GLY A 29 1.14 1.16 -22.07
N LEU A 30 0.29 2.15 -21.77
CA LEU A 30 -1.16 1.97 -21.63
C LEU A 30 -1.82 1.57 -22.94
N ASP A 31 -1.43 2.18 -24.06
CA ASP A 31 -1.97 1.88 -25.39
C ASP A 31 -1.59 0.47 -25.87
N SER A 32 -0.49 -0.09 -25.35
CA SER A 32 -0.07 -1.47 -25.62
C SER A 32 -0.86 -2.53 -24.83
N LEU A 33 -1.65 -2.13 -23.83
CA LEU A 33 -2.42 -3.06 -23.02
C LEU A 33 -3.56 -3.67 -23.84
N TYR A 34 -3.67 -4.99 -23.77
CA TYR A 34 -4.77 -5.73 -24.38
C TYR A 34 -5.43 -6.69 -23.39
N VAL A 35 -6.73 -6.91 -23.57
CA VAL A 35 -7.49 -7.87 -22.77
C VAL A 35 -7.16 -9.28 -23.22
N GLU A 36 -6.88 -10.15 -22.27
CA GLU A 36 -6.58 -11.56 -22.51
C GLU A 36 -7.27 -12.41 -21.45
N GLY A 37 -7.83 -13.55 -21.85
CA GLY A 37 -8.50 -14.47 -20.94
C GLY A 37 -7.49 -15.21 -20.06
N GLY A 38 -7.82 -15.40 -18.78
CA GLY A 38 -7.00 -16.15 -17.84
C GLY A 38 -7.64 -16.28 -16.47
N GLN A 39 -6.90 -16.86 -15.53
CA GLN A 39 -7.31 -16.94 -14.13
C GLN A 39 -6.68 -15.79 -13.34
N THR A 40 -7.47 -14.75 -13.10
CA THR A 40 -7.04 -13.51 -12.45
C THR A 40 -6.25 -13.78 -11.16
N ALA A 41 -5.02 -13.26 -11.09
CA ALA A 41 -4.09 -13.41 -9.97
C ALA A 41 -3.79 -12.05 -9.33
N ILE A 42 -4.78 -11.49 -8.64
CA ILE A 42 -4.71 -10.16 -8.00
C ILE A 42 -3.69 -10.19 -6.86
N ILE A 43 -3.69 -11.26 -6.05
CA ILE A 43 -2.81 -11.35 -4.89
C ILE A 43 -1.34 -11.34 -5.33
N ASP A 44 -1.00 -12.12 -6.35
CA ASP A 44 0.35 -12.16 -6.89
C ASP A 44 0.77 -10.84 -7.52
N ALA A 45 -0.10 -10.22 -8.32
CA ALA A 45 0.18 -8.93 -8.96
C ALA A 45 0.47 -7.84 -7.93
N VAL A 46 -0.33 -7.75 -6.87
CA VAL A 46 -0.12 -6.77 -5.79
C VAL A 46 1.12 -7.12 -4.98
N TYR A 47 1.37 -8.40 -4.69
CA TYR A 47 2.56 -8.84 -3.96
C TYR A 47 3.84 -8.43 -4.69
N LEU A 48 3.96 -8.79 -5.97
CA LEU A 48 5.12 -8.48 -6.79
C LEU A 48 5.27 -6.99 -7.04
N SER A 49 4.16 -6.26 -7.23
CA SER A 49 4.22 -4.80 -7.37
C SER A 49 4.72 -4.11 -6.09
N ALA A 50 4.28 -4.58 -4.91
CA ALA A 50 4.77 -4.06 -3.63
C ALA A 50 6.27 -4.39 -3.42
N GLU A 51 6.72 -5.56 -3.87
CA GLU A 51 8.13 -5.92 -3.88
C GLU A 51 8.96 -5.03 -4.81
N HIS A 52 8.52 -4.84 -6.06
CA HIS A 52 9.18 -3.97 -7.03
C HIS A 52 9.33 -2.53 -6.51
N ILE A 53 8.28 -2.02 -5.87
CA ILE A 53 8.29 -0.73 -5.19
C ILE A 53 9.37 -0.65 -4.08
N SER A 54 9.52 -1.73 -3.29
CA SER A 54 10.50 -1.81 -2.19
C SER A 54 11.93 -1.91 -2.71
N GLU A 55 12.15 -2.63 -3.81
CA GLU A 55 13.47 -2.75 -4.43
C GLU A 55 13.94 -1.42 -4.99
N TYR A 56 13.06 -0.67 -5.64
CA TYR A 56 13.35 0.68 -6.10
C TYR A 56 13.74 1.64 -4.94
N ARG A 57 13.25 1.41 -3.71
CA ARG A 57 13.65 2.20 -2.52
C ARG A 57 15.10 1.96 -2.10
N LYS A 58 15.65 0.75 -2.25
CA LYS A 58 16.99 0.39 -1.74
C LYS A 58 18.13 1.20 -2.37
N GLY A 59 17.88 1.98 -3.42
CA GLY A 59 18.85 2.88 -4.03
C GLY A 59 18.96 4.26 -3.35
N ASP A 60 18.06 4.61 -2.44
CA ASP A 60 18.00 5.95 -1.82
C ASP A 60 17.42 5.86 -0.40
N ASP A 61 18.29 5.71 0.61
CA ASP A 61 17.90 5.52 2.02
C ASP A 61 17.19 6.74 2.65
N ASP A 62 17.27 7.92 2.04
CA ASP A 62 16.53 9.12 2.45
C ASP A 62 15.21 9.30 1.65
N ASP A 63 14.84 8.31 0.85
CA ASP A 63 13.64 8.33 0.02
C ASP A 63 12.37 8.18 0.86
N ARG A 64 11.89 9.32 1.36
CA ARG A 64 10.59 9.49 2.03
C ARG A 64 9.44 9.66 1.03
N ARG A 65 9.62 9.33 -0.26
CA ARG A 65 8.54 9.43 -1.25
C ARG A 65 7.39 8.51 -0.85
N ARG A 66 6.22 9.12 -0.73
CA ARG A 66 4.95 8.43 -0.50
C ARG A 66 4.62 7.61 -1.73
N ARG A 67 4.24 6.35 -1.53
CA ARG A 67 4.01 5.41 -2.62
C ARG A 67 2.57 4.95 -2.62
N ALA A 68 2.01 4.87 -3.81
CA ALA A 68 0.67 4.38 -4.03
C ALA A 68 0.64 3.36 -5.14
N LEU A 69 -0.19 2.34 -4.96
CA LEU A 69 -0.53 1.39 -6.01
C LEU A 69 -1.99 1.60 -6.39
N ILE A 70 -2.26 1.78 -7.68
CA ILE A 70 -3.61 1.85 -8.22
C ILE A 70 -3.87 0.53 -8.93
N VAL A 71 -4.75 -0.28 -8.37
CA VAL A 71 -5.09 -1.61 -8.88
C VAL A 71 -6.43 -1.52 -9.61
N ILE A 72 -6.45 -1.90 -10.87
CA ILE A 72 -7.67 -1.97 -11.67
C ILE A 72 -7.95 -3.45 -11.95
N THR A 73 -9.12 -3.95 -11.57
CA THR A 73 -9.43 -5.39 -11.66
C THR A 73 -10.92 -5.64 -11.78
N ASP A 74 -11.29 -6.74 -12.44
CA ASP A 74 -12.64 -7.33 -12.47
C ASP A 74 -13.00 -8.07 -11.15
N GLY A 75 -11.99 -8.43 -10.36
CA GLY A 75 -12.05 -8.45 -8.90
C GLY A 75 -11.96 -9.81 -8.22
N GLU A 76 -12.26 -10.92 -8.88
CA GLU A 76 -12.13 -12.24 -8.25
C GLU A 76 -10.72 -12.80 -8.44
N ASP A 77 -9.96 -12.93 -7.36
CA ASP A 77 -8.73 -13.73 -7.35
C ASP A 77 -9.07 -15.22 -7.47
N ARG A 78 -8.47 -15.89 -8.47
CA ARG A 78 -8.80 -17.28 -8.82
C ARG A 78 -7.64 -18.25 -8.62
N ASN A 79 -6.42 -17.86 -8.97
CA ASN A 79 -5.28 -18.78 -8.99
C ASN A 79 -3.96 -18.10 -8.64
N SER A 80 -3.93 -17.32 -7.57
CA SER A 80 -2.69 -16.77 -7.04
C SER A 80 -1.86 -17.83 -6.32
N PHE A 81 -0.55 -17.79 -6.56
CA PHE A 81 0.46 -18.60 -5.86
C PHE A 81 0.58 -18.17 -4.40
N TYR A 82 0.75 -16.87 -4.16
CA TYR A 82 0.86 -16.31 -2.82
C TYR A 82 -0.48 -16.38 -2.09
N LYS A 83 -0.41 -16.58 -0.77
CA LYS A 83 -1.59 -16.55 0.09
C LYS A 83 -1.88 -15.14 0.55
N GLN A 84 -3.16 -14.90 0.82
CA GLN A 84 -3.65 -13.61 1.29
C GLN A 84 -2.87 -13.12 2.53
N ASP A 85 -2.54 -14.01 3.47
CA ASP A 85 -1.79 -13.64 4.67
C ASP A 85 -0.34 -13.24 4.38
N GLN A 86 0.31 -13.86 3.39
CA GLN A 86 1.66 -13.48 2.96
C GLN A 86 1.64 -12.08 2.33
N LEU A 87 0.63 -11.80 1.50
CA LEU A 87 0.43 -10.47 0.95
C LEU A 87 0.25 -9.41 2.04
N PHE A 88 -0.65 -9.63 3.00
CA PHE A 88 -0.87 -8.65 4.06
C PHE A 88 0.31 -8.53 5.04
N ALA A 89 1.13 -9.57 5.22
CA ALA A 89 2.39 -9.43 5.94
C ALA A 89 3.33 -8.46 5.21
N ARG A 90 3.53 -8.66 3.90
CA ARG A 90 4.37 -7.77 3.08
C ARG A 90 3.84 -6.34 3.03
N LEU A 91 2.54 -6.16 2.80
CA LEU A 91 1.91 -4.82 2.75
C LEU A 91 1.96 -4.06 4.08
N ARG A 92 2.21 -4.73 5.21
CA ARG A 92 2.42 -4.06 6.51
C ARG A 92 3.87 -3.61 6.69
N GLU A 93 4.81 -4.30 6.07
CA GLU A 93 6.24 -3.94 6.08
C GLU A 93 6.51 -2.77 5.11
N GLU A 94 5.82 -2.75 3.97
CA GLU A 94 5.99 -1.73 2.95
C GLU A 94 5.06 -0.53 3.17
N ASP A 95 5.55 0.71 3.11
CA ASP A 95 4.72 1.92 3.23
C ASP A 95 4.05 2.29 1.90
N VAL A 96 3.18 1.40 1.44
CA VAL A 96 2.44 1.54 0.17
C VAL A 96 0.95 1.65 0.46
N GLN A 97 0.32 2.72 -0.04
CA GLN A 97 -1.12 2.93 0.02
C GLN A 97 -1.79 2.32 -1.23
N ILE A 98 -2.82 1.50 -1.08
CA ILE A 98 -3.46 0.83 -2.22
C ILE A 98 -4.85 1.40 -2.48
N TYR A 99 -5.05 1.90 -3.70
CA TYR A 99 -6.35 2.26 -4.25
C TYR A 99 -6.78 1.18 -5.22
N VAL A 100 -8.01 0.72 -5.12
CA VAL A 100 -8.52 -0.36 -5.97
C VAL A 100 -9.78 0.08 -6.68
N ILE A 101 -9.81 -0.07 -7.99
CA ILE A 101 -10.98 0.13 -8.85
C ILE A 101 -11.47 -1.26 -9.28
N GLY A 102 -12.56 -1.73 -8.69
CA GLY A 102 -13.11 -3.07 -8.88
C GLY A 102 -14.35 -3.09 -9.76
N PHE A 103 -14.26 -3.71 -10.93
CA PHE A 103 -15.38 -3.94 -11.87
C PHE A 103 -16.15 -5.23 -11.53
N VAL A 104 -16.71 -5.31 -10.31
CA VAL A 104 -17.34 -6.52 -9.77
C VAL A 104 -18.81 -6.70 -10.16
N ASN A 105 -19.33 -5.90 -11.09
CA ASN A 105 -20.76 -5.89 -11.43
C ASN A 105 -21.19 -7.12 -12.24
N GLU A 106 -20.26 -7.70 -13.00
CA GLU A 106 -20.47 -8.89 -13.82
C GLU A 106 -20.25 -10.20 -13.06
N LEU A 107 -19.72 -10.12 -11.83
CA LEU A 107 -19.52 -11.31 -10.99
C LEU A 107 -20.85 -11.83 -10.43
N ASP A 108 -20.99 -13.16 -10.45
CA ASP A 108 -22.16 -13.85 -9.92
C ASP A 108 -22.42 -13.45 -8.47
N LYS A 109 -23.66 -13.02 -8.22
CA LYS A 109 -24.16 -12.67 -6.89
C LYS A 109 -24.67 -13.89 -6.13
N GLU A 110 -24.87 -15.00 -6.81
CA GLU A 110 -25.47 -16.19 -6.23
C GLU A 110 -24.53 -16.81 -5.19
N SER A 111 -24.97 -16.81 -3.94
CA SER A 111 -24.29 -17.46 -2.82
C SER A 111 -25.07 -18.71 -2.43
N GLY A 112 -24.37 -19.79 -2.10
CA GLY A 112 -25.01 -20.93 -1.42
C GLY A 112 -25.28 -20.60 0.04
N LEU A 113 -26.09 -21.41 0.72
CA LEU A 113 -26.38 -21.27 2.17
C LEU A 113 -25.12 -21.28 3.07
N ILE A 114 -23.97 -21.72 2.55
CA ILE A 114 -22.71 -21.93 3.30
C ILE A 114 -21.50 -21.21 2.67
N ARG A 115 -21.54 -20.84 1.39
CA ARG A 115 -20.38 -20.33 0.65
C ARG A 115 -20.63 -18.92 0.11
N LYS A 116 -19.68 -18.02 0.37
CA LYS A 116 -19.67 -16.67 -0.19
C LYS A 116 -19.64 -16.70 -1.71
N SER A 117 -20.40 -15.82 -2.34
CA SER A 117 -20.40 -15.67 -3.79
C SER A 117 -19.03 -15.17 -4.30
N PRO A 118 -18.69 -15.39 -5.59
CA PRO A 118 -17.53 -14.78 -6.22
C PRO A 118 -17.43 -13.27 -5.97
N ARG A 119 -18.55 -12.56 -6.10
CA ARG A 119 -18.64 -11.12 -5.86
C ARG A 119 -18.32 -10.76 -4.41
N GLU A 120 -18.86 -11.49 -3.44
CA GLU A 120 -18.58 -11.23 -2.03
C GLU A 120 -17.12 -11.44 -1.67
N ARG A 121 -16.47 -12.47 -2.24
CA ARG A 121 -15.04 -12.72 -2.06
C ARG A 121 -14.20 -11.61 -2.67
N ALA A 122 -14.51 -11.19 -3.89
CA ALA A 122 -13.86 -10.07 -4.57
C ALA A 122 -13.96 -8.78 -3.76
N VAL A 123 -15.18 -8.37 -3.39
CA VAL A 123 -15.44 -7.17 -2.59
C VAL A 123 -14.71 -7.23 -1.24
N ALA A 124 -14.71 -8.38 -0.57
CA ALA A 124 -14.01 -8.54 0.70
C ALA A 124 -12.49 -8.39 0.55
N LEU A 125 -11.88 -8.98 -0.48
CA LEU A 125 -10.44 -8.83 -0.75
C LEU A 125 -10.09 -7.38 -1.07
N ILE A 126 -10.83 -6.75 -1.99
CA ILE A 126 -10.63 -5.36 -2.43
C ILE A 126 -10.71 -4.39 -1.25
N ASN A 127 -11.76 -4.50 -0.42
CA ASN A 127 -11.93 -3.64 0.75
C ASN A 127 -10.81 -3.86 1.78
N LYS A 128 -10.35 -5.10 1.96
CA LYS A 128 -9.25 -5.41 2.88
C LYS A 128 -7.92 -4.83 2.40
N LEU A 129 -7.63 -4.89 1.10
CA LEU A 129 -6.44 -4.27 0.49
C LEU A 129 -6.43 -2.76 0.74
N ALA A 130 -7.53 -2.09 0.43
CA ALA A 130 -7.67 -0.66 0.66
C ALA A 130 -7.56 -0.29 2.15
N GLY A 131 -8.31 -0.97 3.03
CA GLY A 131 -8.37 -0.66 4.46
C GLY A 131 -7.04 -0.88 5.20
N GLU A 132 -6.37 -2.02 4.99
CA GLU A 132 -5.10 -2.31 5.68
C GLU A 132 -3.97 -1.35 5.28
N THR A 133 -4.03 -0.82 4.05
CA THR A 133 -3.02 0.10 3.52
C THR A 133 -3.41 1.58 3.65
N GLY A 134 -4.60 1.87 4.19
CA GLY A 134 -5.12 3.22 4.35
C GLY A 134 -5.53 3.90 3.05
N GLY A 135 -5.75 3.15 1.96
CA GLY A 135 -6.30 3.66 0.71
C GLY A 135 -7.82 3.51 0.61
N ARG A 136 -8.36 3.44 -0.61
CA ARG A 136 -9.81 3.34 -0.88
C ARG A 136 -10.14 2.34 -1.98
N ALA A 137 -11.29 1.69 -1.82
CA ALA A 137 -11.91 0.87 -2.84
C ALA A 137 -13.00 1.67 -3.57
N PHE A 138 -13.05 1.53 -4.88
CA PHE A 138 -14.04 2.14 -5.76
C PHE A 138 -14.71 1.05 -6.61
N TYR A 139 -16.02 1.16 -6.78
CA TYR A 139 -16.83 0.20 -7.53
C TYR A 139 -17.67 0.94 -8.56
N PRO A 140 -17.07 1.37 -9.68
CA PRO A 140 -17.78 2.11 -10.72
C PRO A 140 -18.99 1.32 -11.23
N GLN A 141 -20.08 2.01 -11.51
CA GLN A 141 -21.25 1.44 -12.18
C GLN A 141 -21.15 1.60 -13.69
N SER A 142 -20.41 2.61 -14.14
CA SER A 142 -20.13 2.87 -15.55
C SER A 142 -18.74 3.47 -15.76
N ILE A 143 -18.29 3.48 -17.01
CA ILE A 143 -17.04 4.14 -17.41
C ILE A 143 -17.08 5.65 -17.13
N ALA A 144 -18.27 6.26 -17.12
CA ALA A 144 -18.45 7.68 -16.83
C ALA A 144 -18.08 8.06 -15.39
N ASP A 145 -17.97 7.09 -14.48
CA ASP A 145 -17.57 7.33 -13.09
C ASP A 145 -16.05 7.47 -12.93
N LEU A 146 -15.27 6.96 -13.89
CA LEU A 146 -13.80 6.89 -13.79
C LEU A 146 -13.12 8.27 -13.66
N PRO A 147 -13.53 9.33 -14.38
CA PRO A 147 -12.94 10.65 -14.20
C PRO A 147 -13.10 11.18 -12.77
N GLN A 148 -14.25 10.96 -12.14
CA GLN A 148 -14.48 11.38 -10.75
C GLN A 148 -13.65 10.54 -9.78
N ILE A 149 -13.57 9.23 -9.98
CA ILE A 149 -12.74 8.33 -9.16
C ILE A 149 -11.26 8.72 -9.26
N ALA A 150 -10.76 9.02 -10.45
CA ALA A 150 -9.38 9.49 -10.64
C ALA A 150 -9.12 10.80 -9.89
N ASN A 151 -10.06 11.75 -9.94
CA ASN A 151 -9.96 13.00 -9.19
C ASN A 151 -9.99 12.79 -7.66
N ASP A 152 -10.79 11.84 -7.16
CA ASP A 152 -10.79 11.43 -5.77
C ASP A 152 -9.43 10.88 -5.34
N ILE A 153 -8.85 9.95 -6.11
CA ILE A 153 -7.53 9.39 -5.84
C ILE A 153 -6.46 10.48 -5.85
N VAL A 154 -6.47 11.39 -6.84
CA VAL A 154 -5.52 12.52 -6.89
C VAL A 154 -5.65 13.43 -5.67
N ARG A 155 -6.87 13.70 -5.18
CA ARG A 155 -7.08 14.45 -3.94
C ARG A 155 -6.50 13.71 -2.75
N ASP A 156 -6.78 12.43 -2.62
CA ASP A 156 -6.30 11.61 -1.49
C ASP A 156 -4.77 11.54 -1.47
N LEU A 157 -4.13 11.43 -2.63
CA LEU A 157 -2.67 11.45 -2.77
C LEU A 157 -2.05 12.82 -2.44
N ARG A 158 -2.77 13.93 -2.67
CA ARG A 158 -2.30 15.29 -2.34
C ARG A 158 -2.54 15.66 -0.88
N ALA A 159 -3.60 15.15 -0.26
CA ALA A 159 -4.06 15.54 1.07
C ALA A 159 -3.59 14.58 2.17
N GLN A 160 -2.31 14.19 2.16
CA GLN A 160 -1.77 13.28 3.18
C GLN A 160 -1.13 14.01 4.36
N TYR A 161 -1.58 13.69 5.57
CA TYR A 161 -1.01 14.17 6.83
C TYR A 161 -0.12 13.09 7.46
N VAL A 162 0.99 13.47 8.10
CA VAL A 162 1.78 12.57 8.95
C VAL A 162 1.39 12.81 10.40
N LEU A 163 0.87 11.78 11.06
CA LEU A 163 0.57 11.80 12.48
C LEU A 163 1.56 10.90 13.22
N SER A 164 2.20 11.43 14.25
CA SER A 164 3.07 10.66 15.14
C SER A 164 2.43 10.56 16.52
N TYR A 165 2.45 9.37 17.10
CA TYR A 165 1.94 9.13 18.44
C TYR A 165 2.91 8.23 19.20
N TYR A 166 2.99 8.43 20.52
CA TYR A 166 3.71 7.52 21.40
C TYR A 166 2.73 6.47 21.93
N PRO A 167 2.97 5.17 21.71
CA PRO A 167 2.08 4.14 22.22
C PRO A 167 2.17 4.08 23.75
N THR A 168 1.02 3.92 24.41
CA THR A 168 0.94 3.70 25.86
C THR A 168 1.53 2.34 26.25
N ASN A 169 1.28 1.30 25.44
CA ASN A 169 1.96 0.02 25.55
C ASN A 169 3.35 0.10 24.89
N ARG A 170 4.42 -0.08 25.68
CA ARG A 170 5.83 -0.04 25.19
C ARG A 170 6.45 -1.42 24.96
N ALA A 171 5.68 -2.50 25.08
CA ALA A 171 6.19 -3.84 24.80
C ALA A 171 6.68 -3.96 23.34
N HIS A 172 7.75 -4.70 23.13
CA HIS A 172 8.33 -4.98 21.83
C HIS A 172 8.11 -6.46 21.48
N ASP A 173 6.85 -6.87 21.50
CA ASP A 173 6.41 -8.27 21.51
C ASP A 173 6.01 -8.80 20.13
N GLY A 174 6.05 -7.97 19.08
CA GLY A 174 5.55 -8.34 17.75
C GLY A 174 4.02 -8.40 17.66
N SER A 175 3.28 -7.92 18.67
CA SER A 175 1.82 -7.91 18.64
C SER A 175 1.27 -6.88 17.64
N TYR A 176 0.12 -7.19 17.04
CA TYR A 176 -0.62 -6.24 16.21
C TYR A 176 -1.30 -5.19 17.09
N ARG A 177 -1.21 -3.92 16.68
CA ARG A 177 -1.77 -2.77 17.37
C ARG A 177 -2.70 -2.03 16.44
N ALA A 178 -4.00 -2.14 16.69
CA ALA A 178 -5.01 -1.38 15.96
C ALA A 178 -4.82 0.13 16.18
N ILE A 179 -4.94 0.90 15.10
CA ILE A 179 -4.89 2.36 15.11
C ILE A 179 -6.21 2.86 14.54
N ARG A 180 -6.83 3.80 15.25
CA ARG A 180 -8.02 4.50 14.78
C ARG A 180 -7.77 5.99 14.88
N VAL A 181 -7.97 6.68 13.76
CA VAL A 181 -7.94 8.15 13.72
C VAL A 181 -9.36 8.63 13.46
N THR A 182 -9.81 9.55 14.30
CA THR A 182 -11.08 10.26 14.14
C THR A 182 -10.77 11.72 13.84
N VAL A 183 -11.54 12.31 12.94
CA VAL A 183 -11.45 13.74 12.61
C VAL A 183 -12.79 14.36 12.91
N ASP A 184 -12.76 15.56 13.50
CA ASP A 184 -13.97 16.34 13.73
C ASP A 184 -14.52 16.86 12.40
N ASP A 185 -15.84 17.02 12.33
CA ASP A 185 -16.52 17.60 11.17
C ASP A 185 -16.08 19.05 10.93
N ALA A 186 -16.10 19.49 9.68
CA ALA A 186 -15.80 20.90 9.38
C ALA A 186 -16.92 21.82 9.92
N PRO A 187 -16.62 23.08 10.26
CA PRO A 187 -17.65 24.08 10.52
C PRO A 187 -18.58 24.18 9.30
N GLY A 188 -19.86 23.81 9.45
CA GLY A 188 -20.82 23.76 8.33
C GLY A 188 -21.28 22.36 7.90
N HIS A 189 -20.93 21.30 8.63
CA HIS A 189 -21.40 19.90 8.43
C HIS A 189 -20.75 19.12 7.27
N ASP A 190 -19.66 19.61 6.68
CA ASP A 190 -18.89 18.77 5.77
C ASP A 190 -18.20 17.65 6.56
N LYS A 191 -18.65 16.41 6.32
CA LYS A 191 -18.06 15.22 6.94
C LYS A 191 -16.63 15.05 6.47
N ARG A 192 -15.69 15.00 7.42
CA ARG A 192 -14.30 14.66 7.15
C ARG A 192 -14.09 13.17 7.40
N ILE A 193 -13.34 12.52 6.51
CA ILE A 193 -12.94 11.13 6.69
C ILE A 193 -11.41 11.06 6.78
N ALA A 194 -10.93 10.32 7.77
CA ALA A 194 -9.51 9.99 7.88
C ALA A 194 -9.29 8.61 7.25
N LEU A 195 -8.51 8.58 6.16
CA LEU A 195 -8.04 7.33 5.58
C LEU A 195 -6.72 6.96 6.28
N THR A 196 -6.73 5.88 7.04
CA THR A 196 -5.57 5.45 7.83
C THR A 196 -5.40 3.94 7.77
N ARG A 197 -4.16 3.48 7.87
CA ARG A 197 -3.86 2.05 8.07
C ARG A 197 -4.57 1.57 9.34
N SER A 198 -5.19 0.38 9.28
CA SER A 198 -5.93 -0.23 10.39
C SER A 198 -5.09 -0.44 11.66
N GLY A 199 -3.76 -0.49 11.53
CA GLY A 199 -2.86 -0.75 12.65
C GLY A 199 -1.41 -0.98 12.21
N ARG A 200 -0.57 -1.38 13.16
CA ARG A 200 0.85 -1.70 12.93
C ARG A 200 1.29 -2.88 13.78
N ILE A 201 2.37 -3.55 13.37
CA ILE A 201 3.03 -4.56 14.18
C ILE A 201 4.03 -3.87 15.12
N ALA A 202 4.02 -4.22 16.41
CA ALA A 202 5.03 -3.74 17.34
C ALA A 202 6.41 -4.25 16.91
N VAL A 203 7.43 -3.39 16.92
CA VAL A 203 8.80 -3.83 16.63
C VAL A 203 9.14 -4.96 17.58
N ARG A 204 9.48 -6.14 17.05
CA ARG A 204 9.95 -7.27 17.85
C ARG A 204 11.29 -6.85 18.42
N GLY A 205 11.39 -6.86 19.75
CA GLY A 205 12.66 -6.56 20.40
C GLY A 205 13.68 -7.54 19.87
N GLU A 206 14.76 -7.04 19.27
CA GLU A 206 15.94 -7.87 19.07
C GLU A 206 16.27 -8.47 20.44
N ALA A 207 16.32 -9.80 20.53
CA ALA A 207 17.04 -10.43 21.62
C ALA A 207 18.43 -9.79 21.61
N GLY A 208 18.74 -9.04 22.68
CA GLY A 208 19.75 -8.00 22.64
C GLY A 208 21.03 -8.42 21.93
N VAL A 209 21.33 -7.78 20.80
CA VAL A 209 22.71 -7.74 20.33
C VAL A 209 23.50 -7.05 21.44
N PRO A 210 24.50 -7.70 22.06
CA PRO A 210 25.26 -7.08 23.13
C PRO A 210 25.89 -5.80 22.57
N LYS A 211 25.50 -4.66 23.17
CA LYS A 211 26.08 -3.37 22.85
C LYS A 211 27.59 -3.47 23.16
N PRO A 212 28.50 -3.25 22.20
CA PRO A 212 29.92 -3.21 22.51
C PRO A 212 30.14 -2.12 23.59
N PRO A 213 31.02 -2.38 24.58
CA PRO A 213 31.20 -1.46 25.70
C PRO A 213 31.56 -0.07 25.18
N ALA A 214 30.92 0.96 25.73
CA ALA A 214 31.16 2.34 25.36
C ALA A 214 32.65 2.66 25.56
N THR A 215 33.39 2.79 24.46
CA THR A 215 34.76 3.26 24.49
C THR A 215 34.73 4.71 24.93
N LYS A 216 35.09 4.98 26.20
CA LYS A 216 35.36 6.34 26.66
C LYS A 216 36.57 6.84 25.88
N LEU A 217 36.34 7.66 24.86
CA LEU A 217 37.40 8.47 24.26
C LEU A 217 37.96 9.40 25.36
N PRO A 218 39.28 9.42 25.59
CA PRO A 218 39.87 10.34 26.54
C PRO A 218 39.65 11.78 26.05
N ALA A 219 39.10 12.62 26.93
CA ALA A 219 38.89 14.03 26.65
C ALA A 219 40.22 14.71 26.34
N THR A 220 40.40 15.15 25.09
CA THR A 220 41.51 16.01 24.70
C THR A 220 41.28 17.38 25.33
N LYS A 221 42.02 17.71 26.39
CA LYS A 221 42.05 19.07 26.94
C LYS A 221 42.73 19.99 25.93
N SER A 222 41.95 20.78 25.20
CA SER A 222 42.46 21.92 24.44
C SER A 222 42.72 23.06 25.41
N ASN A 223 43.98 23.23 25.82
CA ASN A 223 44.44 24.44 26.51
C ASN A 223 44.69 25.51 25.44
N ILE A 224 43.68 26.34 25.19
CA ILE A 224 43.87 27.60 24.45
C ILE A 224 44.50 28.58 25.42
N ASN A 225 45.82 28.74 25.27
CA ASN A 225 46.61 29.75 25.97
C ASN A 225 46.25 31.12 25.35
N LYS A 226 45.46 31.92 26.07
CA LYS A 226 45.37 33.37 25.82
C LYS A 226 46.25 34.05 26.85
N ASN A 227 47.33 34.68 26.39
CA ASN A 227 47.96 35.77 27.13
C ASN A 227 48.01 37.01 26.23
N PRO A 228 47.87 38.21 26.82
CA PRO A 228 47.94 39.49 26.12
C PRO A 228 49.35 39.86 25.67
#